data_AF-A0A1S9CG18-F1
#
_entry.id   AF-A0A1S9CG18-F1
#
_cell.length_a   1.000
_cell.length_b   1.000
_cell.length_c   1.000
_cell.angle_alpha   90.00
_cell.angle_beta   90.00
_cell.angle_gamma   90.00
#
_symmetry.space_group_name_H-M   'P 1'
#
loop_
_entity.id
_entity.type
_entity.pdbx_description
1 polymer ?
#
loop_
_entity_poly.entity_id
_entity_poly.type
_entity_poly.pdbx_seq_one_letter_code
_entity_poly.pdbx_strand_id
1 'polypeptide(L)' 'MATYLQNSFQDLVNEKVVIYSGRYRYNVIVVQVCAEYIKAIELGTGNIRTFNIDRIDFIEDCYYENN' A
#
# COMPACT_ATOMS: atom_id res chain seq x y z
N MET A 1 -6.24 -18.66 -7.25
CA MET A 1 -6.24 -18.09 -5.88
C MET A 1 -5.31 -16.89 -5.78
N ALA A 2 -4.05 -16.95 -6.26
CA ALA A 2 -3.12 -15.80 -6.23
C ALA A 2 -3.52 -14.59 -7.11
N THR A 3 -4.21 -14.82 -8.24
CA THR A 3 -4.59 -13.77 -9.19
C THR A 3 -5.66 -12.80 -8.68
N TYR A 4 -6.52 -13.22 -7.75
CA TYR A 4 -7.57 -12.34 -7.22
C TYR A 4 -7.00 -11.26 -6.30
N LEU A 5 -6.05 -11.61 -5.43
CA LEU A 5 -5.34 -10.67 -4.55
C LEU A 5 -4.51 -9.65 -5.36
N GLN A 6 -3.83 -10.12 -6.41
CA GLN A 6 -3.04 -9.25 -7.27
C GLN A 6 -3.91 -8.19 -7.97
N ASN A 7 -5.09 -8.58 -8.46
CA ASN A 7 -6.01 -7.64 -9.09
C ASN A 7 -6.54 -6.60 -8.10
N SER A 8 -6.87 -6.99 -6.87
CA SER A 8 -7.35 -6.06 -5.83
C SER A 8 -6.31 -5.01 -5.43
N PHE A 9 -5.01 -5.33 -5.52
CA PHE A 9 -3.97 -4.34 -5.21
C PHE A 9 -3.67 -3.39 -6.37
N GLN A 10 -3.95 -3.76 -7.63
CA GLN A 10 -3.72 -2.84 -8.77
C GLN A 10 -4.53 -1.55 -8.65
N ASP A 11 -5.72 -1.63 -8.07
CA ASP A 11 -6.61 -0.48 -7.85
C ASP A 11 -6.02 0.52 -6.83
N LEU A 12 -4.99 0.13 -6.07
CA LEU A 12 -4.32 1.03 -5.13
C LEU A 12 -3.31 1.95 -5.82
N VAL A 13 -2.94 1.75 -7.08
CA VAL A 13 -1.94 2.59 -7.75
C VAL A 13 -2.44 4.04 -7.85
N ASN A 14 -1.61 4.98 -7.38
CA ASN A 14 -1.88 6.40 -7.14
C ASN A 14 -2.81 6.72 -5.97
N GLU A 15 -3.27 5.72 -5.22
CA GLU A 15 -4.06 5.93 -4.02
C GLU A 15 -3.18 6.21 -2.81
N LYS A 16 -3.72 7.06 -1.93
CA LYS A 16 -3.14 7.33 -0.61
C LYS A 16 -3.68 6.31 0.38
N VAL A 17 -2.78 5.53 0.96
CA VAL A 17 -3.12 4.43 1.87
C VAL A 17 -2.22 4.43 3.10
N VAL A 18 -2.66 3.73 4.14
CA VAL A 18 -1.83 3.36 5.29
C VAL A 18 -1.48 1.88 5.18
N ILE A 19 -0.20 1.56 5.00
CA ILE A 19 0.29 0.18 5.02
C ILE A 19 0.73 -0.18 6.43
N TYR A 20 0.17 -1.25 6.98
CA TYR A 20 0.57 -1.83 8.26
C TYR A 20 1.47 -3.06 8.02
N SER A 21 2.66 -3.04 8.62
CA SER A 21 3.62 -4.15 8.53
C SER A 21 4.36 -4.32 9.86
N GLY A 22 4.11 -5.44 10.53
CA GLY A 22 4.54 -5.73 11.88
C GLY A 22 3.98 -4.72 12.88
N ARG A 23 4.87 -3.92 13.49
CA ARG A 23 4.51 -2.89 14.48
C ARG A 23 4.48 -1.47 13.89
N TYR A 24 4.70 -1.35 12.59
CA TYR A 24 4.85 -0.06 11.92
C TYR A 24 3.63 0.24 11.03
N ARG A 25 3.34 1.53 10.91
CA ARG A 25 2.33 2.08 10.00
C ARG A 25 2.99 3.10 9.09
N TYR A 26 2.70 3.02 7.80
CA TYR A 26 3.31 3.86 6.78
C TYR A 26 2.23 4.57 5.97
N ASN A 27 2.17 5.90 6.08
CA ASN A 27 1.34 6.72 5.21
C ASN A 27 2.05 6.89 3.86
N VAL A 28 1.48 6.35 2.80
CA VAL A 28 2.15 6.30 1.49
C VAL A 28 1.20 6.59 0.33
N ILE A 29 1.77 6.97 -0.81
CA ILE A 29 1.09 6.91 -2.12
C ILE A 29 1.66 5.73 -2.87
N VAL A 30 0.83 4.76 -3.25
CA VAL A 30 1.29 3.60 -4.01
C VAL A 30 1.62 4.03 -5.44
N VAL A 31 2.79 3.65 -5.93
CA VAL A 31 3.25 4.01 -7.29
C VAL A 31 3.36 2.80 -8.21
N GLN A 32 3.49 1.60 -7.66
CA GLN A 32 3.58 0.38 -8.44
C GLN A 32 3.16 -0.82 -7.58
N VAL A 33 2.36 -1.70 -8.17
CA VAL A 33 2.03 -3.00 -7.59
C VAL A 33 2.55 -4.10 -8.50
N CYS A 34 3.41 -4.95 -7.96
CA CYS A 34 3.92 -6.16 -8.59
C CYS A 34 3.35 -7.41 -7.92
N ALA A 35 3.63 -8.59 -8.48
CA ALA A 35 3.11 -9.85 -7.97
C ALA A 35 3.51 -10.13 -6.50
N GLU A 36 4.68 -9.64 -6.06
CA GLU A 36 5.26 -9.96 -4.74
C GLU A 36 5.50 -8.74 -3.86
N TYR A 37 5.38 -7.52 -4.41
CA TYR A 37 5.70 -6.30 -3.68
C TYR A 37 4.89 -5.09 -4.15
N ILE A 38 4.79 -4.09 -3.28
CA ILE A 38 4.25 -2.77 -3.54
C ILE A 38 5.37 -1.74 -3.39
N LYS A 39 5.55 -0.86 -4.38
CA LYS A 39 6.36 0.35 -4.20
C LYS A 39 5.46 1.52 -3.91
N ALA A 40 5.84 2.31 -2.93
CA ALA A 40 5.08 3.48 -2.53
C ALA A 40 6.02 4.60 -2.07
N ILE A 41 5.55 5.84 -2.20
CA ILE A 41 6.25 7.03 -1.72
C ILE A 41 5.73 7.35 -0.32
N GLU A 42 6.62 7.39 0.66
CA GLU A 42 6.29 7.78 2.03
C GLU A 42 5.94 9.27 2.11
N LEU A 43 4.75 9.54 2.66
CA LEU A 43 4.29 10.89 2.89
C LEU A 43 5.11 11.57 3.99
N GLY A 44 5.53 12.80 3.73
CA GLY A 44 6.35 13.61 4.65
C GLY A 44 7.85 13.53 4.35
N THR A 45 8.36 12.39 3.86
CA THR A 45 9.78 12.23 3.50
C THR A 45 10.01 12.22 2.00
N GLY A 46 9.02 11.80 1.20
CA GLY A 46 9.17 11.60 -0.25
C GLY A 46 10.01 10.37 -0.62
N ASN A 47 10.44 9.57 0.37
CA ASN A 47 11.26 8.39 0.12
C ASN A 47 10.44 7.27 -0.53
N ILE A 48 11.02 6.61 -1.52
CA ILE A 48 10.43 5.40 -2.11
C ILE A 48 10.74 4.22 -1.21
N ARG A 49 9.69 3.49 -0.80
CA ARG A 49 9.78 2.24 -0.04
C ARG A 49 9.20 1.09 -0.84
N THR A 50 9.75 -0.09 -0.63
CA THR A 50 9.24 -1.35 -1.19
C THR A 50 8.73 -2.21 -0.05
N PHE A 51 7.49 -2.67 -0.16
CA PHE A 51 6.80 -3.51 0.81
C PHE A 51 6.57 -4.88 0.17
N ASN A 52 7.10 -5.95 0.75
CA ASN A 52 6.76 -7.28 0.27
C ASN A 52 5.35 -7.64 0.74
N ILE A 53 4.52 -8.15 -0.17
CA ILE A 53 3.10 -8.43 0.09
C ILE A 53 2.94 -9.45 1.21
N ASP A 54 3.85 -10.42 1.31
CA ASP A 54 3.87 -11.46 2.37
C ASP A 54 4.13 -10.91 3.78
N ARG A 55 4.57 -9.64 3.90
CA ARG A 55 4.84 -8.95 5.17
C ARG A 55 3.86 -7.82 5.46
N ILE A 56 2.89 -7.58 4.59
CA ILE A 56 1.84 -6.59 4.83
C ILE A 56 0.74 -7.29 5.63
N ASP A 57 0.45 -6.77 6.82
CA ASP A 57 -0.63 -7.31 7.65
C ASP A 57 -1.99 -6.80 7.15
N PHE A 58 -2.05 -5.52 6.80
CA PHE A 58 -3.27 -4.85 6.35
C PHE A 58 -2.97 -3.54 5.60
N ILE A 59 -3.86 -3.15 4.68
CA ILE A 59 -3.83 -1.84 4.00
C ILE A 59 -5.16 -1.15 4.28
N GLU A 60 -5.09 0.08 4.79
CA GLU A 60 -6.24 0.93 5.08
C GLU A 60 -6.29 2.09 4.08
N ASP A 61 -7.46 2.31 3.47
CA ASP A 61 -7.68 3.47 2.63
C ASP A 61 -7.73 4.75 3.47
N CYS A 62 -7.16 5.84 2.96
CA CYS A 62 -7.23 7.14 3.64
C CYS A 62 -8.51 7.94 3.33
N TYR A 63 -9.62 7.28 2.97
CA TYR A 63 -10.89 7.97 2.76
C TYR A 63 -11.36 8.60 4.07
N TYR A 64 -11.31 9.93 4.12
CA TYR A 64 -12.08 10.70 5.07
C TYR A 64 -13.57 10.46 4.76
N GLU A 65 -14.34 9.93 5.72
CA GLU A 65 -15.78 10.17 5.75
C GLU A 65 -15.98 11.69 5.86
N ASN A 66 -16.20 12.36 4.74
CA ASN A 66 -16.87 13.64 4.75
C ASN A 66 -18.36 13.35 4.97
N ASN A 67 -18.78 13.27 6.24
CA ASN A 67 -20.17 13.42 6.66
C ASN A 67 -20.23 14.42 7.81
#